data_AF-A0A8T6I3T3-F1
#
_entry.id   AF-A0A8T6I3T3-F1
#
_cell.length_a   1.000
_cell.length_b   1.000
_cell.length_c   1.000
_cell.angle_alpha   90.00
_cell.angle_beta   90.00
_cell.angle_gamma   90.00
#
_symmetry.space_group_name_H-M   'P 1'
#
loop_
_entity.id
_entity.type
_entity.pdbx_description
1 polymer ?
#
loop_
_entity_poly.entity_id
_entity_poly.type
_entity_poly.pdbx_seq_one_letter_code
_entity_poly.pdbx_strand_id
1 'polypeptide(L)'
;MDPSGLKAQRAARVSHHRRRTAAGGPKRVEVTVPVQDAPLVKAIAGALRSGGEAADRIRRSLQRRLAAPRAKTGAGLVAFLRASPLTDADLTVERDRSTGRSADLA
;
A
#
# COMPACT_ATOMS: atom_id res chain seq x y z
N MET A 1 12.93 1.70 38.59
CA MET A 1 12.41 1.92 37.23
C MET A 1 11.96 3.38 37.16
N ASP A 2 12.60 4.22 36.36
CA ASP A 2 12.40 5.67 36.39
C ASP A 2 11.02 6.06 35.79
N PRO A 3 10.09 6.63 36.59
CA PRO A 3 8.77 7.02 36.12
C PRO A 3 8.79 8.18 35.11
N SER A 4 9.91 8.91 34.98
CA SER A 4 10.09 9.98 34.00
C SER A 4 10.17 9.45 32.56
N GLY A 5 10.86 8.32 32.35
CA GLY A 5 11.05 7.68 31.06
C GLY A 5 9.75 7.12 30.45
N LEU A 6 8.83 6.64 31.30
CA LEU A 6 7.53 6.11 30.85
C LEU A 6 6.58 7.23 30.39
N LYS A 7 6.61 8.40 31.05
CA LYS A 7 5.86 9.60 30.64
C LYS A 7 6.41 10.16 29.33
N ALA A 8 7.73 10.26 29.19
CA ALA A 8 8.38 10.70 27.95
C ALA A 8 8.03 9.78 26.77
N GLN A 9 8.04 8.45 26.98
CA GLN A 9 7.68 7.48 25.95
C GLN A 9 6.21 7.56 25.55
N ARG A 10 5.29 7.79 26.50
CA ARG A 10 3.86 8.01 26.21
C ARG A 10 3.64 9.32 25.43
N ALA A 11 4.30 10.41 25.83
CA ALA A 11 4.22 11.69 25.13
C ALA A 11 4.74 11.59 23.68
N ALA A 12 5.85 10.89 23.47
CA ALA A 12 6.41 10.62 22.14
C ALA A 12 5.44 9.81 21.26
N ARG A 13 4.78 8.78 21.82
CA ARG A 13 3.76 8.00 21.09
C ARG A 13 2.56 8.84 20.68
N VAL A 14 2.08 9.72 21.56
CA VAL A 14 0.95 10.63 21.27
C VAL A 14 1.34 11.66 20.22
N SER A 15 2.53 12.25 20.31
CA SER A 15 3.08 13.18 19.32
C SER A 15 3.21 12.53 17.94
N HIS A 16 3.79 11.33 17.88
CA HIS A 16 3.93 10.57 16.65
C HIS A 16 2.57 10.21 16.04
N HIS A 17 1.62 9.81 16.89
CA HIS A 17 0.25 9.55 16.47
C HIS A 17 -0.40 10.82 15.88
N ARG A 18 -0.34 11.96 16.58
CA ARG A 18 -0.89 13.25 16.12
C ARG A 18 -0.24 13.73 14.83
N ARG A 19 1.09 13.64 14.70
CA ARG A 19 1.83 14.01 13.49
C ARG A 19 1.46 13.13 12.31
N ARG A 20 1.28 11.83 12.53
CA ARG A 20 0.86 10.87 11.50
C ARG A 20 -0.59 11.08 11.07
N THR A 21 -1.45 11.49 12.00
CA THR A 21 -2.83 11.91 11.74
C THR A 21 -2.88 13.23 10.95
N ALA A 22 -2.02 14.19 11.29
CA ALA A 22 -1.95 15.50 10.64
C ALA A 22 -1.29 15.46 9.25
N ALA A 23 -0.27 14.64 9.04
CA ALA A 23 0.45 14.50 7.77
C ALA A 23 -0.35 13.77 6.67
N GLY A 24 -1.44 13.10 7.03
CA GLY A 24 -2.24 12.26 6.14
C GLY A 24 -3.60 12.84 5.76
N GLY A 25 -3.75 14.17 5.70
CA GLY A 25 -5.01 14.85 5.39
C GLY A 25 -5.78 14.26 4.20
N PRO A 26 -7.10 14.47 4.11
CA PRO A 26 -7.95 13.82 3.11
C PRO A 26 -7.47 14.13 1.69
N LYS A 27 -7.06 13.10 0.96
CA LYS A 27 -6.74 13.17 -0.48
C LYS A 27 -7.99 12.86 -1.30
N ARG A 28 -8.28 13.70 -2.31
CA ARG A 28 -9.35 13.44 -3.27
C ARG A 28 -8.87 12.40 -4.29
N VAL A 29 -9.71 11.41 -4.56
CA VAL A 29 -9.49 10.35 -5.54
C VAL A 29 -10.75 10.25 -6.39
N GLU A 30 -10.60 10.28 -7.71
CA GLU A 30 -11.69 10.06 -8.66
C GLU A 30 -11.59 8.62 -9.18
N VAL A 31 -12.72 7.92 -9.22
CA VAL A 31 -12.80 6.50 -9.61
C VAL A 31 -14.02 6.26 -10.50
N THR A 32 -13.88 5.36 -11.46
CA THR A 32 -14.98 4.87 -12.29
C THR A 32 -15.31 3.45 -11.87
N VAL A 33 -16.57 3.17 -11.56
CA VAL A 33 -17.06 1.86 -11.13
C VAL A 33 -18.46 1.59 -11.70
N PRO A 34 -18.88 0.31 -11.79
CA PRO A 34 -20.27 -0.02 -12.11
C PRO A 34 -21.26 0.67 -11.16
N VAL A 35 -22.45 0.99 -11.66
CA VAL A 35 -23.47 1.75 -10.91
C VAL A 35 -23.81 1.06 -9.58
N GLN A 36 -23.90 -0.27 -9.59
CA GLN A 36 -24.20 -1.06 -8.40
C GLN A 36 -23.11 -0.99 -7.31
N ASP A 37 -21.87 -0.67 -7.68
CA ASP A 37 -20.72 -0.66 -6.76
C ASP A 37 -20.44 0.72 -6.19
N ALA A 38 -20.98 1.79 -6.79
CA ALA A 38 -20.79 3.16 -6.32
C ALA A 38 -21.16 3.38 -4.83
N PRO A 39 -22.27 2.84 -4.31
CA PRO A 39 -22.61 2.94 -2.88
C PRO A 39 -21.56 2.28 -1.98
N LEU A 40 -21.05 1.11 -2.36
CA LEU A 40 -20.04 0.37 -1.62
C LEU A 40 -18.72 1.16 -1.54
N VAL A 41 -18.25 1.69 -2.66
CA VAL A 41 -17.01 2.49 -2.71
C VAL A 41 -17.13 3.75 -1.86
N LYS A 42 -18.29 4.43 -1.92
CA LYS A 42 -18.58 5.59 -1.07
C LYS A 42 -18.56 5.24 0.42
N ALA A 43 -19.15 4.10 0.80
CA ALA A 43 -19.17 3.62 2.18
C ALA A 43 -17.75 3.28 2.69
N ILE A 44 -16.93 2.62 1.87
CA ILE A 44 -15.52 2.34 2.18
C ILE A 44 -14.76 3.65 2.43
N ALA A 45 -14.89 4.62 1.52
CA ALA A 45 -14.23 5.92 1.67
C ALA A 45 -14.68 6.66 2.94
N GLY A 46 -15.97 6.58 3.28
CA GLY A 46 -16.52 7.10 4.53
C GLY A 46 -15.88 6.45 5.76
N ALA A 47 -15.91 5.12 5.84
CA ALA A 47 -15.33 4.37 6.94
C ALA A 47 -13.82 4.64 7.12
N LEU A 48 -13.07 4.73 6.01
CA LEU A 48 -11.65 5.07 6.04
C LEU A 48 -11.39 6.49 6.56
N ARG A 49 -12.27 7.45 6.25
CA ARG A 49 -12.20 8.84 6.72
C ARG A 49 -12.50 8.96 8.21
N SER A 50 -13.46 8.20 8.72
CA SER A 50 -13.80 8.17 10.16
C SER A 50 -12.70 7.56 11.03
N GLY A 51 -11.83 6.72 10.44
CA GLY A 51 -10.71 6.12 11.15
C GLY A 51 -11.14 5.04 12.16
N GLY A 52 -10.27 4.77 13.13
CA GLY A 52 -10.50 3.77 14.17
C GLY A 52 -10.40 2.31 13.70
N GLU A 53 -10.86 1.40 14.55
CA GLU A 53 -10.68 -0.04 14.37
C GLU A 53 -11.39 -0.59 13.11
N ALA A 54 -12.55 -0.03 12.77
CA ALA A 54 -13.29 -0.39 11.56
C ALA A 54 -12.47 -0.05 10.30
N ALA A 55 -11.90 1.16 10.22
CA ALA A 55 -11.04 1.56 9.11
C ALA A 55 -9.81 0.66 9.00
N ASP A 56 -9.20 0.29 10.14
CA ASP A 56 -8.04 -0.60 10.18
C ASP A 56 -8.37 -2.01 9.69
N ARG A 57 -9.53 -2.56 10.09
CA ARG A 57 -10.03 -3.85 9.59
C ARG A 57 -10.29 -3.84 8.09
N ILE A 58 -10.87 -2.76 7.57
CA ILE A 58 -11.11 -2.56 6.14
C ILE A 58 -9.78 -2.54 5.39
N ARG A 59 -8.79 -1.72 5.81
CA ARG A 59 -7.47 -1.67 5.14
C ARG A 59 -6.81 -3.05 5.09
N ARG A 60 -6.75 -3.77 6.22
CA ARG A 60 -6.13 -5.10 6.25
C ARG A 60 -6.84 -6.10 5.35
N SER A 61 -8.17 -6.09 5.34
CA SER A 61 -8.95 -7.04 4.55
C SER A 61 -8.85 -6.77 3.05
N LEU A 62 -8.93 -5.49 2.65
CA LEU A 62 -8.76 -5.09 1.25
C LEU A 62 -7.34 -5.30 0.76
N GLN A 63 -6.32 -4.95 1.55
CA GLN A 63 -4.91 -5.19 1.16
C GLN A 63 -4.63 -6.67 0.91
N ARG A 64 -5.17 -7.59 1.72
CA ARG A 64 -4.99 -9.03 1.47
C ARG A 64 -5.66 -9.53 0.19
N ARG A 65 -6.78 -8.92 -0.21
CA ARG A 65 -7.60 -9.37 -1.34
C ARG A 65 -7.28 -8.67 -2.66
N LEU A 66 -6.79 -7.43 -2.59
CA LEU A 66 -6.58 -6.56 -3.75
C LEU A 66 -5.10 -6.31 -4.05
N ALA A 67 -4.18 -6.50 -3.08
CA ALA A 67 -2.77 -6.43 -3.41
C ALA A 67 -2.38 -7.71 -4.16
N ALA A 68 -1.84 -7.55 -5.38
CA ALA A 68 -1.07 -8.62 -6.00
C ALA A 68 -0.03 -9.09 -4.97
N PRO A 69 0.13 -10.41 -4.75
CA PRO A 69 1.10 -10.91 -3.79
C PRO A 69 2.47 -10.38 -4.16
N ARG A 70 2.94 -9.38 -3.41
CA ARG A 70 4.30 -8.87 -3.56
C ARG A 70 5.20 -10.02 -3.13
N ALA A 71 5.99 -10.54 -4.05
CA ALA A 71 6.95 -11.58 -3.74
C ALA A 71 7.90 -11.10 -2.62
N LYS A 72 7.74 -11.66 -1.42
CA LYS A 72 8.57 -11.31 -0.25
C LYS A 72 9.80 -12.22 -0.11
N THR A 73 9.88 -13.27 -0.92
CA THR A 73 10.94 -14.26 -0.93
C THR A 73 11.35 -14.53 -2.38
N GLY A 74 12.58 -15.02 -2.59
CA GLY A 74 13.04 -15.42 -3.93
C GLY A 74 12.11 -16.45 -4.58
N ALA A 75 11.64 -17.43 -3.82
CA ALA A 75 10.66 -18.41 -4.29
C ALA A 75 9.33 -17.75 -4.71
N GLY A 76 8.86 -16.74 -3.94
CA GLY A 76 7.67 -15.98 -4.29
C GLY A 76 7.84 -15.15 -5.57
N LEU A 77 9.05 -14.65 -5.85
CA LEU A 77 9.34 -13.88 -7.05
C LEU A 77 9.32 -14.80 -8.28
N VAL A 78 9.94 -15.97 -8.17
CA VAL A 78 9.91 -16.99 -9.23
C VAL A 78 8.47 -17.44 -9.50
N ALA A 79 7.67 -17.71 -8.47
CA ALA A 79 6.28 -18.09 -8.64
C ALA A 79 5.44 -16.97 -9.31
N PHE A 80 5.67 -15.72 -8.94
CA PHE A 80 5.03 -14.57 -9.56
C PHE A 80 5.40 -14.44 -11.04
N LEU A 81 6.69 -14.53 -11.38
CA LEU A 81 7.15 -14.44 -12.78
C LEU A 81 6.61 -15.58 -13.65
N ARG A 82 6.46 -16.79 -13.08
CA ARG A 82 5.85 -17.94 -13.78
C ARG A 82 4.34 -17.83 -13.97
N ALA A 83 3.67 -17.02 -13.15
CA ALA A 83 2.25 -16.73 -13.32
C ALA A 83 1.99 -15.54 -14.25
N SER A 84 3.05 -14.98 -14.85
CA SER A 84 2.94 -13.87 -15.79
C SER A 84 2.19 -14.30 -17.06
N PRO A 85 1.30 -13.46 -17.60
CA PRO A 85 0.68 -13.72 -18.91
C PRO A 85 1.71 -13.73 -20.06
N LEU A 86 2.96 -13.34 -19.79
CA LEU A 86 4.06 -13.35 -20.74
C LEU A 86 4.86 -14.67 -20.74
N THR A 87 4.52 -15.65 -19.92
CA THR A 87 5.30 -16.90 -19.80
C THR A 87 5.37 -17.69 -21.10
N ASP A 88 4.35 -17.61 -21.95
CA ASP A 88 4.31 -18.24 -23.28
C ASP A 88 4.29 -17.21 -24.43
N ALA A 89 4.60 -15.95 -24.12
CA ALA A 89 4.69 -14.92 -25.15
C ALA A 89 5.97 -15.12 -25.96
N ASP A 90 5.84 -15.17 -27.29
CA ASP A 90 6.99 -15.18 -28.18
C ASP A 90 7.55 -13.75 -28.27
N LEU A 91 8.51 -13.46 -27.39
CA LEU A 91 9.11 -12.14 -27.26
C LEU A 91 10.34 -12.05 -28.16
N THR A 92 10.28 -11.20 -29.18
CA THR A 92 11.47 -10.78 -29.91
C THR A 92 12.20 -9.71 -29.09
N VAL A 93 13.17 -10.15 -28.29
CA VAL A 93 13.96 -9.25 -27.43
C VAL A 93 15.31 -8.96 -28.07
N GLU A 94 15.55 -7.71 -28.43
CA GLU A 94 16.90 -7.23 -28.72
C GLU A 94 17.54 -6.62 -27.49
N ARG A 95 18.80 -6.96 -27.24
CA ARG A 95 19.57 -6.38 -26.14
C ARG A 95 19.94 -4.95 -26.50
N ASP A 96 19.34 -3.99 -25.80
CA ASP A 96 19.79 -2.60 -25.87
C ASP A 96 21.26 -2.51 -25.40
N ARG A 97 22.11 -1.94 -26.25
CA ARG A 97 23.54 -1.69 -25.97
C ARG A 97 23.82 -0.24 -25.65
N SER A 98 22.79 0.59 -25.50
CA SER A 98 22.95 1.94 -25.00
C SER A 98 23.57 1.93 -23.61
N THR A 99 24.21 3.04 -23.24
CA THR A 99 24.82 3.22 -21.91
C THR A 99 23.81 3.26 -20.76
N GLY A 100 22.52 3.08 -21.05
CA GLY A 100 21.43 3.16 -20.09
C GLY A 100 21.14 4.60 -19.66
N ARG A 101 20.17 4.72 -18.75
CA ARG A 101 19.81 5.98 -18.09
C ARG A 101 20.51 6.05 -16.74
N SER A 102 21.03 7.22 -16.37
CA SER A 102 21.47 7.51 -15.00
C SER A 102 20.31 7.24 -14.04
N ALA A 103 20.47 6.24 -13.16
CA ALA A 103 19.50 5.91 -12.14
C ALA A 103 20.02 6.37 -10.79
N ASP A 104 19.20 7.17 -10.09
CA ASP A 104 19.45 7.53 -8.70
C ASP A 104 18.95 6.39 -7.81
N LEU A 105 19.88 5.64 -7.23
CA LEU A 105 19.60 4.52 -6.33
C LEU A 105 19.73 5.03 -4.89
N ALA A 106 18.72 5.80 -4.47
CA ALA A 106 18.58 6.29 -3.09
C ALA A 106 17.92 5.25 -2.15
#